data_AF-A0A430RC31-F1
#
_entry.id   AF-A0A430RC31-F1
#
_cell.length_a   1.000
_cell.length_b   1.000
_cell.length_c   1.000
_cell.angle_alpha   90.00
_cell.angle_beta   90.00
_cell.angle_gamma   90.00
#
_symmetry.space_group_name_H-M   'P 1'
#
loop_
_entity.id
_entity.type
_entity.pdbx_description
1 polymer ?
#
loop_
_entity_poly.entity_id
_entity_poly.type
_entity_poly.pdbx_seq_one_letter_code
_entity_poly.pdbx_strand_id
1 'polypeptide(L)'
;MILEGRILSPQGFVRGRLHFSERILAVEEAPVEGPYILPGFLDLHVHGGLGADAMEGKEAVLRMARFHLQHGTTGLLPTTVTAPPEAIEKALRGIAEAMAECEALLGAHLEGPFLSPKRLGAQPPFPQKPDPAWMEDLLARAPVRVVTLAPELPGALELVRLLAGRGVRVQLGHTAAGYEEALHALEAGAQGFTHLFNAMTPLHHRAPGVAGLALERGLWAELIPDGLHVHPAALRLALKSVPGLYLVTDAVAAAGMPEGLY
;
A
#
# COMPACT_ATOMS: atom_id res chain seq x y z
N MET A 1 -17.35 3.18 27.17
CA MET A 1 -17.24 1.70 27.04
C MET A 1 -15.94 1.25 27.69
N ILE A 2 -15.83 -0.04 28.04
CA ILE A 2 -14.63 -0.64 28.66
C ILE A 2 -14.29 -1.93 27.92
N LEU A 3 -13.01 -2.11 27.56
CA LEU A 3 -12.44 -3.39 27.14
C LEU A 3 -11.42 -3.85 28.17
N GLU A 4 -11.26 -5.16 28.35
CA GLU A 4 -10.24 -5.73 29.24
C GLU A 4 -9.34 -6.67 28.43
N GLY A 5 -8.02 -6.60 28.63
CA GLY A 5 -7.08 -7.48 27.93
C GLY A 5 -5.64 -6.98 27.88
N ARG A 6 -4.90 -7.41 26.86
CA ARG A 6 -3.52 -7.01 26.55
C ARG A 6 -3.51 -5.87 25.56
N ILE A 7 -3.38 -4.65 26.06
CA ILE A 7 -3.50 -3.40 25.31
C ILE A 7 -2.12 -2.99 24.78
N LEU A 8 -2.00 -2.77 23.48
CA LEU A 8 -0.79 -2.18 22.89
C LEU A 8 -0.80 -0.66 23.09
N SER A 9 0.22 -0.16 23.78
CA SER A 9 0.50 1.28 23.97
C SER A 9 1.81 1.67 23.28
N PRO A 10 2.12 2.97 23.16
CA PRO A 10 3.43 3.42 22.66
C PRO A 10 4.62 2.90 23.48
N GLN A 11 4.40 2.52 24.75
CA GLN A 11 5.41 1.96 25.66
C GLN A 11 5.47 0.43 25.60
N GLY A 12 4.63 -0.22 24.78
CA GLY A 12 4.50 -1.67 24.68
C GLY A 12 3.19 -2.19 25.25
N PHE A 13 3.13 -3.50 25.46
CA PHE A 13 1.92 -4.16 25.96
C PHE A 13 1.74 -3.96 27.46
N VAL A 14 0.52 -3.56 27.85
CA VAL A 14 0.05 -3.51 29.24
C VAL A 14 -1.19 -4.38 29.40
N ARG A 15 -1.35 -5.00 30.58
CA ARG A 15 -2.56 -5.73 30.94
C ARG A 15 -3.46 -4.80 31.73
N GLY A 16 -4.73 -4.70 31.33
CA GLY A 16 -5.60 -3.74 31.98
C GLY A 16 -6.93 -3.49 31.30
N ARG A 17 -7.53 -2.36 31.68
CA ARG A 17 -8.82 -1.88 31.17
C ARG A 17 -8.61 -0.66 30.27
N LEU A 18 -9.16 -0.72 29.06
CA LEU A 18 -9.20 0.41 28.13
C LEU A 18 -10.57 1.08 28.25
N HIS A 19 -10.58 2.30 28.78
CA HIS A 19 -11.77 3.15 28.81
C HIS A 19 -11.80 4.01 27.56
N PHE A 20 -12.91 3.95 26.81
CA PHE A 20 -13.01 4.64 25.53
C PHE A 20 -14.42 5.11 25.20
N SER A 21 -14.50 6.16 24.39
CA SER A 21 -15.68 6.59 23.62
C SER A 21 -15.30 6.58 22.13
N GLU A 22 -15.41 7.70 21.43
CA GLU A 22 -14.78 7.92 20.12
C GLU A 22 -13.25 8.04 20.23
N ARG A 23 -12.74 8.25 21.44
CA ARG A 23 -11.31 8.34 21.74
C ARG A 23 -10.97 7.48 22.95
N ILE A 24 -9.69 7.14 23.07
CA ILE A 24 -9.15 6.56 24.29
C ILE A 24 -9.24 7.60 25.40
N LEU A 25 -9.90 7.25 26.50
CA LEU A 25 -10.08 8.11 27.68
C LEU A 25 -9.04 7.78 28.75
N ALA A 26 -8.79 6.49 28.99
CA ALA A 26 -7.79 6.03 29.95
C ALA A 26 -7.38 4.59 29.67
N VAL A 27 -6.16 4.26 30.08
CA VAL A 27 -5.66 2.88 30.20
C VAL A 27 -5.34 2.65 31.67
N GLU A 28 -6.05 1.74 32.32
CA GLU A 28 -5.85 1.36 33.72
C GLU A 28 -5.15 0.00 33.76
N GLU A 29 -3.92 -0.06 34.29
CA GLU A 29 -3.25 -1.34 34.52
C GLU A 29 -3.98 -2.14 35.60
N ALA A 30 -4.30 -3.38 35.28
CA ALA A 30 -4.98 -4.30 36.18
C ALA A 30 -4.55 -5.74 35.84
N PRO A 31 -4.53 -6.66 36.82
CA PRO A 31 -4.18 -8.07 36.60
C PRO A 31 -5.33 -8.82 35.93
N VAL A 32 -5.71 -8.39 34.73
CA VAL A 32 -6.73 -9.02 33.89
C VAL A 32 -6.08 -9.86 32.80
N GLU A 33 -6.70 -11.00 32.49
CA GLU A 33 -6.39 -11.81 31.32
C GLU A 33 -7.37 -11.45 30.20
N GLY A 34 -6.99 -11.64 28.93
CA GLY A 34 -7.89 -11.31 27.83
C GLY A 34 -7.26 -11.27 26.44
N PRO A 35 -8.06 -10.84 25.44
CA PRO A 35 -7.61 -10.70 24.06
C PRO A 35 -6.52 -9.64 23.92
N TYR A 36 -5.88 -9.60 22.76
CA TYR A 36 -5.08 -8.45 22.36
C TYR A 36 -6.01 -7.31 21.95
N ILE A 37 -5.69 -6.10 22.41
CA ILE A 37 -6.37 -4.87 22.04
C ILE A 37 -5.33 -4.02 21.32
N LEU A 38 -5.48 -3.92 20.00
CA LEU A 38 -4.55 -3.24 19.10
C LEU A 38 -5.24 -2.02 18.47
N PRO A 39 -4.48 -1.00 18.02
CA PRO A 39 -4.98 -0.08 17.01
C PRO A 39 -5.45 -0.87 15.79
N GLY A 40 -6.54 -0.42 15.17
CA GLY A 40 -6.99 -1.04 13.93
C GLY A 40 -5.94 -0.87 12.82
N PHE A 41 -5.82 -1.88 11.96
CA PHE A 41 -4.77 -1.91 10.94
C PHE A 41 -5.09 -0.93 9.81
N LEU A 42 -4.01 -0.40 9.20
CA LEU A 42 -4.08 0.38 7.99
C LEU A 42 -3.47 -0.45 6.85
N ASP A 43 -4.27 -0.76 5.83
CA ASP A 43 -3.80 -1.49 4.66
C ASP A 43 -3.70 -0.56 3.45
N LEU A 44 -2.48 -0.11 3.17
CA LEU A 44 -2.23 0.95 2.18
C LEU A 44 -2.04 0.42 0.75
N HIS A 45 -2.15 -0.90 0.56
CA HIS A 45 -2.06 -1.55 -0.74
C HIS A 45 -2.90 -2.84 -0.75
N VAL A 46 -4.09 -2.74 -1.35
CA VAL A 46 -5.08 -3.82 -1.42
C VAL A 46 -5.96 -3.69 -2.67
N HIS A 47 -5.94 -4.70 -3.53
CA HIS A 47 -6.71 -4.72 -4.78
C HIS A 47 -8.14 -5.21 -4.60
N GLY A 48 -8.39 -6.13 -3.66
CA GLY A 48 -9.70 -6.77 -3.54
C GLY A 48 -9.93 -7.54 -2.26
N GLY A 49 -11.06 -8.21 -2.21
CA GLY A 49 -11.46 -9.10 -1.11
C GLY A 49 -12.92 -9.51 -1.19
N LEU A 50 -13.22 -10.72 -0.72
CA LEU A 50 -14.53 -11.36 -0.76
C LEU A 50 -15.12 -11.40 -2.19
N GLY A 51 -14.31 -11.69 -3.20
CA GLY A 51 -14.72 -11.79 -4.60
C GLY A 51 -15.03 -10.43 -5.26
N ALA A 52 -14.54 -9.34 -4.68
CA ALA A 52 -14.68 -7.99 -5.22
C ALA A 52 -13.30 -7.40 -5.55
N ASP A 53 -13.22 -6.63 -6.64
CA ASP A 53 -12.01 -5.95 -7.10
C ASP A 53 -12.22 -4.43 -7.15
N ALA A 54 -11.24 -3.64 -6.71
CA ALA A 54 -11.32 -2.18 -6.68
C ALA A 54 -11.58 -1.57 -8.07
N MET A 55 -11.19 -2.25 -9.15
CA MET A 55 -11.44 -1.83 -10.53
C MET A 55 -12.92 -1.89 -10.93
N GLU A 56 -13.75 -2.65 -10.21
CA GLU A 56 -15.18 -2.81 -10.50
C GLU A 56 -16.03 -1.61 -10.00
N GLY A 57 -15.44 -0.72 -9.21
CA GLY A 57 -16.05 0.52 -8.76
C GLY A 57 -16.74 0.43 -7.39
N LYS A 58 -17.66 1.36 -7.13
CA LYS A 58 -18.17 1.68 -5.79
C LYS A 58 -18.62 0.47 -4.96
N GLU A 59 -19.53 -0.34 -5.49
CA GLU A 59 -20.12 -1.46 -4.72
C GLU A 59 -19.08 -2.53 -4.37
N ALA A 60 -18.14 -2.79 -5.28
CA ALA A 60 -17.03 -3.71 -5.03
C ALA A 60 -16.09 -3.17 -3.94
N VAL A 61 -15.75 -1.88 -4.00
CA VAL A 61 -14.96 -1.19 -2.98
C VAL A 61 -15.62 -1.24 -1.60
N LEU A 62 -16.93 -1.00 -1.51
CA LEU A 62 -17.68 -1.12 -0.25
C LEU A 62 -17.70 -2.56 0.27
N ARG A 63 -17.82 -3.55 -0.61
CA ARG A 63 -17.80 -4.97 -0.25
C ARG A 63 -16.44 -5.40 0.30
N MET A 64 -15.35 -5.08 -0.39
CA MET A 64 -14.00 -5.41 0.09
C MET A 64 -13.67 -4.67 1.39
N ALA A 65 -14.06 -3.40 1.54
CA ALA A 65 -13.82 -2.63 2.77
C ALA A 65 -14.50 -3.26 3.99
N ARG A 66 -15.76 -3.71 3.85
CA ARG A 66 -16.47 -4.44 4.92
C ARG A 66 -15.79 -5.77 5.26
N PHE A 67 -15.30 -6.50 4.27
CA PHE A 67 -14.56 -7.75 4.48
C PHE A 67 -13.26 -7.51 5.26
N HIS A 68 -12.46 -6.53 4.84
CA HIS A 68 -11.20 -6.18 5.51
C HIS A 68 -11.43 -5.67 6.93
N LEU A 69 -12.51 -4.92 7.17
CA LEU A 69 -12.92 -4.48 8.51
C LEU A 69 -13.22 -5.64 9.45
N GLN A 70 -13.87 -6.71 8.96
CA GLN A 70 -14.12 -7.93 9.76
C GLN A 70 -12.83 -8.63 10.20
N HIS A 71 -11.70 -8.35 9.54
CA HIS A 71 -10.38 -8.91 9.83
C HIS A 71 -9.44 -7.91 10.53
N GLY A 72 -9.96 -6.77 11.02
CA GLY A 72 -9.23 -5.80 11.83
C GLY A 72 -8.62 -4.62 11.08
N THR A 73 -8.80 -4.53 9.76
CA THR A 73 -8.36 -3.37 8.96
C THR A 73 -9.40 -2.26 9.04
N THR A 74 -9.08 -1.20 9.77
CA THR A 74 -9.97 -0.05 9.99
C THR A 74 -9.70 1.12 9.06
N GLY A 75 -8.62 1.07 8.29
CA GLY A 75 -8.34 2.03 7.23
C GLY A 75 -7.68 1.33 6.05
N LEU A 76 -8.05 1.67 4.81
CA LEU A 76 -7.45 1.09 3.63
C LEU A 76 -7.38 2.04 2.43
N LEU A 77 -6.48 1.74 1.51
CA LEU A 77 -6.41 2.33 0.18
C LEU A 77 -6.75 1.26 -0.87
N PRO A 78 -7.99 1.21 -1.39
CA PRO A 78 -8.29 0.40 -2.56
C PRO A 78 -7.32 0.74 -3.69
N THR A 79 -6.74 -0.29 -4.28
CA THR A 79 -5.60 -0.17 -5.17
C THR A 79 -5.99 -0.60 -6.57
N THR A 80 -5.77 0.28 -7.55
CA THR A 80 -5.97 -0.06 -8.96
C THR A 80 -4.87 -1.00 -9.44
N VAL A 81 -5.11 -1.66 -10.57
CA VAL A 81 -4.06 -2.31 -11.37
C VAL A 81 -3.82 -1.52 -12.66
N THR A 82 -2.78 -1.86 -13.41
CA THR A 82 -2.59 -1.34 -14.77
C THR A 82 -3.80 -1.66 -15.64
N ALA A 83 -4.36 -0.65 -16.30
CA ALA A 83 -5.47 -0.78 -17.22
C ALA A 83 -5.47 0.42 -18.21
N PRO A 84 -6.32 0.41 -19.25
CA PRO A 84 -6.56 1.62 -20.05
C PRO A 84 -6.98 2.82 -19.17
N PRO A 85 -6.59 4.05 -19.51
CA PRO A 85 -6.86 5.24 -18.69
C PRO A 85 -8.33 5.40 -18.28
N GLU A 86 -9.26 5.11 -19.19
CA GLU A 86 -10.70 5.24 -18.94
C GLU A 86 -11.19 4.26 -17.87
N ALA A 87 -10.59 3.08 -17.79
CA ALA A 87 -10.92 2.08 -16.76
C ALA A 87 -10.37 2.51 -15.39
N ILE A 88 -9.15 3.05 -15.33
CA ILE A 88 -8.56 3.61 -14.11
C ILE A 88 -9.41 4.79 -13.61
N GLU A 89 -9.79 5.71 -14.49
CA GLU A 89 -10.64 6.85 -14.14
C GLU A 89 -12.02 6.42 -13.62
N LYS A 90 -12.59 5.36 -14.19
CA LYS A 90 -13.84 4.76 -13.70
C LYS A 90 -13.67 4.15 -12.31
N ALA A 91 -12.60 3.39 -12.08
CA ALA A 91 -12.31 2.78 -10.78
C ALA A 91 -12.13 3.84 -9.68
N LEU A 92 -11.31 4.87 -9.96
CA LEU A 92 -11.04 5.96 -9.03
C LEU A 92 -12.29 6.79 -8.70
N ARG A 93 -13.19 6.98 -9.67
CA ARG A 93 -14.51 7.59 -9.42
C ARG A 93 -15.35 6.72 -8.48
N GLY A 94 -15.37 5.41 -8.70
CA GLY A 94 -16.06 4.47 -7.82
C GLY A 94 -15.50 4.49 -6.39
N ILE A 95 -14.18 4.61 -6.23
CA ILE A 95 -13.53 4.78 -4.92
C ILE A 95 -13.99 6.09 -4.27
N ALA A 96 -13.98 7.20 -5.01
CA ALA A 96 -14.42 8.50 -4.49
C ALA A 96 -15.90 8.47 -4.03
N GLU A 97 -16.78 7.82 -4.79
CA GLU A 97 -18.18 7.64 -4.42
C GLU A 97 -18.34 6.75 -3.17
N ALA A 98 -17.53 5.69 -3.05
CA ALA A 98 -17.55 4.80 -1.89
C ALA A 98 -17.07 5.48 -0.60
N MET A 99 -16.11 6.40 -0.70
CA MET A 99 -15.61 7.18 0.45
C MET A 99 -16.70 8.03 1.12
N ALA A 100 -17.75 8.41 0.39
CA ALA A 100 -18.89 9.13 0.98
C ALA A 100 -19.72 8.25 1.93
N GLU A 101 -19.56 6.91 1.86
CA GLU A 101 -20.34 5.93 2.63
C GLU A 101 -19.48 5.09 3.59
N CYS A 102 -18.15 5.17 3.49
CA CYS A 102 -17.25 4.34 4.27
C CYS A 102 -16.01 5.13 4.71
N GLU A 103 -15.97 5.47 6.01
CA GLU A 103 -14.87 6.23 6.62
C GLU A 103 -13.55 5.46 6.68
N ALA A 104 -13.58 4.13 6.52
CA ALA A 104 -12.36 3.30 6.46
C ALA A 104 -11.58 3.54 5.15
N LEU A 105 -12.17 4.14 4.13
CA LEU A 105 -11.50 4.42 2.87
C LEU A 105 -10.68 5.71 2.99
N LEU A 106 -9.36 5.61 2.89
CA LEU A 106 -8.43 6.73 3.12
C LEU A 106 -8.08 7.50 1.84
N GLY A 107 -8.59 7.04 0.70
CA GLY A 107 -8.25 7.49 -0.65
C GLY A 107 -7.97 6.30 -1.56
N ALA A 108 -7.17 6.51 -2.60
CA ALA A 108 -6.76 5.47 -3.53
C ALA A 108 -5.24 5.31 -3.58
N HIS A 109 -4.78 4.09 -3.80
CA HIS A 109 -3.44 3.80 -4.27
C HIS A 109 -3.53 3.49 -5.77
N LEU A 110 -2.86 4.31 -6.57
CA LEU A 110 -2.73 4.10 -8.01
C LEU A 110 -1.49 3.24 -8.28
N GLU A 111 -1.64 1.92 -8.35
CA GLU A 111 -0.58 1.02 -8.79
C GLU A 111 -0.65 0.82 -10.30
N GLY A 112 0.31 1.44 -11.01
CA GLY A 112 0.25 1.60 -12.47
C GLY A 112 -0.64 2.75 -12.92
N PRO A 113 -0.60 3.15 -14.20
CA PRO A 113 -0.10 2.35 -15.29
C PRO A 113 1.39 2.56 -15.62
N PHE A 114 2.10 3.43 -14.89
CA PHE A 114 3.49 3.82 -15.18
C PHE A 114 4.51 2.79 -14.67
N LEU A 115 4.31 1.53 -15.02
CA LEU A 115 5.14 0.41 -14.58
C LEU A 115 6.05 -0.08 -15.70
N SER A 116 7.15 -0.74 -15.34
CA SER A 116 8.08 -1.31 -16.30
C SER A 116 7.45 -2.51 -17.02
N PRO A 117 7.40 -2.54 -18.36
CA PRO A 117 6.97 -3.72 -19.10
C PRO A 117 7.84 -4.97 -18.79
N LYS A 118 9.07 -4.76 -18.30
CA LYS A 118 10.01 -5.82 -17.92
C LYS A 118 9.72 -6.43 -16.55
N ARG A 119 8.83 -5.82 -15.76
CA ARG A 119 8.54 -6.19 -14.36
C ARG A 119 7.05 -6.08 -14.03
N LEU A 120 6.18 -6.42 -14.99
CA LEU A 120 4.73 -6.39 -14.76
C LEU A 120 4.28 -7.35 -13.65
N GLY A 121 4.92 -8.52 -13.50
CA GLY A 121 4.44 -9.52 -12.53
C GLY A 121 3.03 -9.97 -12.90
N ALA A 122 2.07 -9.81 -11.96
CA ALA A 122 0.66 -10.12 -12.17
C ALA A 122 -0.15 -8.96 -12.79
N GLN A 123 0.46 -7.80 -13.01
CA GLN A 123 -0.20 -6.65 -13.61
C GLN A 123 -0.67 -6.96 -15.04
N PRO A 124 -1.91 -6.60 -15.42
CA PRO A 124 -2.35 -6.68 -16.81
C PRO A 124 -1.38 -5.96 -17.78
N PRO A 125 -1.28 -6.37 -19.05
CA PRO A 125 -0.28 -5.84 -19.97
C PRO A 125 -0.68 -4.47 -20.59
N PHE A 126 -1.09 -3.52 -19.74
CA PHE A 126 -1.45 -2.15 -20.12
C PHE A 126 -0.52 -1.07 -19.52
N PRO A 127 0.82 -1.27 -19.46
CA PRO A 127 1.69 -0.21 -18.98
C PRO A 127 1.62 1.00 -19.91
N GLN A 128 1.61 2.19 -19.33
CA GLN A 128 1.62 3.48 -20.02
C GLN A 128 2.93 4.21 -19.75
N LYS A 129 3.28 5.14 -20.64
CA LYS A 129 4.38 6.07 -20.38
C LYS A 129 3.96 7.07 -19.30
N PRO A 130 4.87 7.52 -18.42
CA PRO A 130 4.60 8.62 -17.51
C PRO A 130 3.95 9.81 -18.22
N ASP A 131 2.81 10.26 -17.70
CA ASP A 131 2.05 11.38 -18.25
C ASP A 131 1.71 12.38 -17.13
N PRO A 132 2.55 13.42 -16.95
CA PRO A 132 2.30 14.46 -15.95
C PRO A 132 1.00 15.24 -16.17
N ALA A 133 0.56 15.44 -17.42
CA ALA A 133 -0.63 16.21 -17.72
C ALA A 133 -1.89 15.43 -17.37
N TRP A 134 -1.94 14.14 -17.72
CA TRP A 134 -3.03 13.26 -17.30
C TRP A 134 -3.08 13.11 -15.78
N MET A 135 -1.93 12.95 -15.10
CA MET A 135 -1.93 12.87 -13.64
C MET A 135 -2.39 14.15 -12.95
N GLU A 136 -1.97 15.31 -13.45
CA GLU A 136 -2.41 16.60 -12.93
C GLU A 136 -3.94 16.74 -13.00
N ASP A 137 -4.54 16.40 -14.14
CA ASP A 137 -5.98 16.42 -14.33
C ASP A 137 -6.68 15.35 -13.47
N LEU A 138 -6.11 14.15 -13.35
CA LEU A 138 -6.66 13.07 -12.53
C LEU A 138 -6.71 13.46 -11.04
N LEU A 139 -5.63 14.06 -10.51
CA LEU A 139 -5.55 14.48 -9.11
C LEU A 139 -6.58 15.56 -8.75
N ALA A 140 -7.07 16.34 -9.72
CA ALA A 140 -8.11 17.32 -9.47
C ALA A 140 -9.48 16.69 -9.16
N ARG A 141 -9.69 15.42 -9.52
CA ARG A 141 -11.00 14.74 -9.44
C ARG A 141 -11.00 13.37 -8.76
N ALA A 142 -9.83 12.84 -8.40
CA ALA A 142 -9.69 11.53 -7.76
C ALA A 142 -8.90 11.62 -6.45
N PRO A 143 -9.27 10.83 -5.41
CA PRO A 143 -8.66 10.89 -4.09
C PRO A 143 -7.34 10.10 -4.01
N VAL A 144 -6.45 10.24 -4.99
CA VAL A 144 -5.18 9.50 -5.05
C VAL A 144 -4.24 9.98 -3.96
N ARG A 145 -3.75 9.04 -3.13
CA ARG A 145 -2.82 9.30 -2.02
C ARG A 145 -1.43 8.73 -2.28
N VAL A 146 -1.39 7.62 -3.00
CA VAL A 146 -0.16 6.88 -3.31
C VAL A 146 -0.14 6.57 -4.80
N VAL A 147 1.02 6.70 -5.42
CA VAL A 147 1.27 6.23 -6.79
C VAL A 147 2.50 5.33 -6.78
N THR A 148 2.35 4.11 -7.31
CA THR A 148 3.48 3.23 -7.62
C THR A 148 3.90 3.43 -9.07
N LEU A 149 5.19 3.68 -9.30
CA LEU A 149 5.75 3.83 -10.64
C LEU A 149 7.16 3.27 -10.77
N ALA A 150 7.55 3.03 -12.02
CA ALA A 150 8.88 2.60 -12.40
C ALA A 150 9.75 3.81 -12.80
N PRO A 151 10.82 4.12 -12.03
CA PRO A 151 11.61 5.35 -12.22
C PRO A 151 12.47 5.35 -13.49
N GLU A 152 12.74 4.18 -14.10
CA GLU A 152 13.54 4.11 -15.33
C GLU A 152 12.76 4.52 -16.59
N LEU A 153 11.45 4.75 -16.48
CA LEU A 153 10.63 5.14 -17.62
C LEU A 153 10.93 6.60 -18.05
N PRO A 154 10.98 6.89 -19.35
CA PRO A 154 11.14 8.27 -19.83
C PRO A 154 10.02 9.18 -19.29
N GLY A 155 10.39 10.29 -18.63
CA GLY A 155 9.45 11.22 -18.01
C GLY A 155 9.07 10.91 -16.55
N ALA A 156 9.58 9.81 -15.98
CA ALA A 156 9.20 9.39 -14.63
C ALA A 156 9.68 10.38 -13.56
N LEU A 157 10.88 10.95 -13.68
CA LEU A 157 11.40 11.90 -12.69
C LEU A 157 10.60 13.21 -12.66
N GLU A 158 10.16 13.71 -13.82
CA GLU A 158 9.26 14.85 -13.91
C GLU A 158 7.93 14.55 -13.21
N LEU A 159 7.38 13.35 -13.46
CA LEU A 159 6.16 12.90 -12.81
C LEU A 159 6.33 12.76 -11.29
N VAL A 160 7.45 12.19 -10.81
CA VAL A 160 7.77 12.07 -9.38
C VAL A 160 7.74 13.45 -8.71
N ARG A 161 8.40 14.45 -9.29
CA ARG A 161 8.42 15.82 -8.75
C ARG A 161 7.02 16.44 -8.70
N LEU A 162 6.23 16.25 -9.76
CA LEU A 162 4.84 16.73 -9.81
C LEU A 162 4.02 16.12 -8.67
N LEU A 163 4.03 14.80 -8.55
CA LEU A 163 3.25 14.06 -7.55
C LEU A 163 3.67 14.44 -6.12
N ALA A 164 4.99 14.49 -5.85
CA ALA A 164 5.51 14.91 -4.56
C ALA A 164 5.10 16.36 -4.22
N GLY A 165 5.16 17.28 -5.20
CA GLY A 165 4.71 18.67 -5.05
C GLY A 165 3.21 18.81 -4.77
N ARG A 166 2.41 17.79 -5.09
CA ARG A 166 0.98 17.70 -4.76
C ARG A 166 0.68 16.92 -3.48
N GLY A 167 1.70 16.52 -2.73
CA GLY A 167 1.54 15.75 -1.50
C GLY A 167 1.12 14.30 -1.72
N VAL A 168 1.25 13.78 -2.95
CA VAL A 168 1.04 12.36 -3.26
C VAL A 168 2.31 11.60 -2.92
N ARG A 169 2.18 10.47 -2.24
CA ARG A 169 3.32 9.60 -1.93
C ARG A 169 3.68 8.78 -3.16
N VAL A 170 4.88 8.99 -3.69
CA VAL A 170 5.40 8.19 -4.79
C VAL A 170 6.20 7.02 -4.23
N GLN A 171 5.85 5.81 -4.66
CA GLN A 171 6.57 4.58 -4.34
C GLN A 171 7.20 3.98 -5.60
N LEU A 172 8.39 3.41 -5.44
CA LEU A 172 9.11 2.73 -6.51
C LEU A 172 8.75 1.24 -6.49
N GLY A 173 8.17 0.76 -7.59
CA GLY A 173 7.69 -0.62 -7.71
C GLY A 173 7.56 -1.04 -9.16
N HIS A 174 7.44 -2.35 -9.41
CA HIS A 174 7.35 -2.92 -10.77
C HIS A 174 8.40 -2.33 -11.74
N THR A 175 9.65 -2.32 -11.29
CA THR A 175 10.74 -1.55 -11.90
C THR A 175 11.96 -2.40 -12.22
N ALA A 176 12.50 -2.21 -13.43
CA ALA A 176 13.76 -2.78 -13.87
C ALA A 176 14.96 -1.84 -13.63
N ALA A 177 14.76 -0.73 -12.92
CA ALA A 177 15.77 0.27 -12.64
C ALA A 177 16.98 -0.32 -11.90
N GLY A 178 18.15 0.22 -12.18
CA GLY A 178 19.33 0.05 -11.35
C GLY A 178 19.25 0.87 -10.06
N TYR A 179 20.29 0.74 -9.24
CA TYR A 179 20.43 1.51 -8.00
C TYR A 179 20.41 3.02 -8.26
N GLU A 180 21.24 3.51 -9.18
CA GLU A 180 21.40 4.95 -9.46
C GLU A 180 20.11 5.61 -9.99
N GLU A 181 19.40 4.93 -10.90
CA GLU A 181 18.14 5.42 -11.45
C GLU A 181 17.07 5.56 -10.36
N ALA A 182 16.98 4.59 -9.46
CA ALA A 182 16.06 4.63 -8.33
C ALA A 182 16.48 5.67 -7.26
N LEU A 183 17.79 5.85 -7.05
CA LEU A 183 18.32 6.88 -6.15
C LEU A 183 17.93 8.28 -6.63
N HIS A 184 18.07 8.56 -7.92
CA HIS A 184 17.62 9.84 -8.50
C HIS A 184 16.11 10.07 -8.31
N ALA A 185 15.30 9.02 -8.30
CA ALA A 185 13.87 9.14 -8.01
C ALA A 185 13.59 9.48 -6.54
N LEU A 186 14.34 8.90 -5.58
CA LEU A 186 14.26 9.31 -4.17
C LEU A 186 14.65 10.78 -4.01
N GLU A 187 15.73 11.22 -4.66
CA GLU A 187 16.19 12.61 -4.64
C GLU A 187 15.18 13.57 -5.31
N ALA A 188 14.42 13.08 -6.29
CA ALA A 188 13.34 13.82 -6.93
C ALA A 188 12.05 13.90 -6.08
N GLY A 189 11.96 13.16 -4.97
CA GLY A 189 10.84 13.21 -4.04
C GLY A 189 10.04 11.91 -3.89
N ALA A 190 10.49 10.79 -4.48
CA ALA A 190 9.92 9.49 -4.14
C ALA A 190 10.21 9.15 -2.67
N GLN A 191 9.24 8.55 -1.99
CA GLN A 191 9.26 8.40 -0.53
C GLN A 191 9.27 6.95 -0.06
N GLY A 192 9.07 5.97 -0.93
CA GLY A 192 9.09 4.58 -0.52
C GLY A 192 9.19 3.58 -1.66
N PHE A 193 8.97 2.31 -1.30
CA PHE A 193 9.11 1.15 -2.18
C PHE A 193 7.89 0.25 -2.04
N THR A 194 7.26 -0.09 -3.16
CA THR A 194 6.10 -0.98 -3.22
C THR A 194 6.55 -2.43 -3.04
N HIS A 195 5.79 -3.20 -2.27
CA HIS A 195 5.99 -4.62 -1.92
C HIS A 195 7.43 -5.12 -2.01
N LEU A 196 8.33 -4.56 -1.17
CA LEU A 196 9.77 -4.77 -1.17
C LEU A 196 10.18 -6.21 -1.51
N PHE A 197 11.15 -6.33 -2.43
CA PHE A 197 11.65 -7.54 -3.10
C PHE A 197 10.83 -8.03 -4.30
N ASN A 198 9.53 -7.75 -4.35
CA ASN A 198 8.66 -8.21 -5.44
C ASN A 198 8.75 -7.26 -6.65
N ALA A 199 8.73 -7.83 -7.85
CA ALA A 199 8.75 -7.11 -9.13
C ALA A 199 9.81 -5.97 -9.26
N MET A 200 10.96 -6.11 -8.59
CA MET A 200 12.03 -5.11 -8.62
C MET A 200 13.41 -5.75 -8.86
N THR A 201 14.45 -4.95 -9.12
CA THR A 201 15.81 -5.48 -9.26
C THR A 201 16.36 -5.92 -7.89
N PRO A 202 16.93 -7.14 -7.79
CA PRO A 202 17.34 -7.72 -6.52
C PRO A 202 18.66 -7.12 -6.00
N LEU A 203 18.93 -7.34 -4.72
CA LEU A 203 20.22 -7.02 -4.11
C LEU A 203 21.32 -7.96 -4.61
N HIS A 204 22.32 -7.39 -5.28
CA HIS A 204 23.59 -8.03 -5.57
C HIS A 204 24.75 -7.10 -5.17
N HIS A 205 25.83 -7.62 -4.57
CA HIS A 205 26.90 -6.81 -3.97
C HIS A 205 27.62 -5.85 -4.93
N ARG A 206 27.62 -6.14 -6.24
CA ARG A 206 28.17 -5.25 -7.29
C ARG A 206 27.13 -4.44 -8.06
N ALA A 207 25.85 -4.74 -7.87
CA ALA A 207 24.73 -4.12 -8.57
C ALA A 207 23.51 -4.20 -7.64
N PRO A 208 23.42 -3.30 -6.64
CA PRO A 208 22.48 -3.49 -5.53
C PRO A 208 21.00 -3.42 -5.95
N GLY A 209 20.70 -2.83 -7.11
CA GLY A 209 19.34 -2.68 -7.59
C GLY A 209 18.45 -1.86 -6.66
N VAL A 210 17.15 -1.94 -6.90
CA VAL A 210 16.11 -1.24 -6.14
C VAL A 210 15.95 -1.86 -4.76
N ALA A 211 16.01 -3.19 -4.64
CA ALA A 211 15.94 -3.86 -3.34
C ALA A 211 17.13 -3.48 -2.44
N GLY A 212 18.34 -3.37 -3.00
CA GLY A 212 19.51 -2.90 -2.26
C GLY A 212 19.39 -1.44 -1.84
N LEU A 213 18.91 -0.56 -2.72
CA LEU A 213 18.64 0.83 -2.39
C LEU A 213 17.62 0.97 -1.26
N ALA A 214 16.53 0.20 -1.31
CA ALA A 214 15.50 0.22 -0.28
C ALA A 214 16.06 -0.16 1.10
N LEU A 215 16.91 -1.19 1.16
CA LEU A 215 17.53 -1.62 2.42
C LEU A 215 18.60 -0.64 2.93
N GLU A 216 19.33 0.04 2.04
CA GLU A 216 20.40 0.96 2.44
C GLU A 216 19.87 2.36 2.80
N ARG A 217 18.91 2.88 2.03
CA ARG A 217 18.49 4.29 2.06
C ARG A 217 16.99 4.48 2.22
N GLY A 218 16.19 3.41 2.17
CA GLY A 218 14.74 3.51 2.25
C GLY A 218 14.25 3.96 3.62
N LEU A 219 13.44 5.01 3.63
CA LEU A 219 12.72 5.43 4.83
C LEU A 219 11.42 4.65 5.02
N TRP A 220 10.71 4.37 3.92
CA TRP A 220 9.45 3.64 3.91
C TRP A 220 9.49 2.52 2.88
N ALA A 221 8.95 1.36 3.22
CA ALA A 221 8.73 0.28 2.27
C ALA A 221 7.56 -0.59 2.71
N GLU A 222 6.81 -1.05 1.72
CA GLU A 222 5.77 -2.05 1.86
C GLU A 222 6.39 -3.44 1.93
N LEU A 223 5.75 -4.36 2.66
CA LEU A 223 6.12 -5.76 2.67
C LEU A 223 4.88 -6.64 2.85
N ILE A 224 4.80 -7.72 2.09
CA ILE A 224 3.72 -8.72 2.16
C ILE A 224 4.16 -9.86 3.08
N PRO A 225 3.60 -10.01 4.30
CA PRO A 225 4.13 -10.90 5.33
C PRO A 225 3.51 -12.31 5.32
N ASP A 226 3.15 -12.85 4.16
CA ASP A 226 2.47 -14.16 4.04
C ASP A 226 3.43 -15.37 4.05
N GLY A 227 4.74 -15.13 3.98
CA GLY A 227 5.76 -16.16 3.91
C GLY A 227 5.92 -16.83 2.54
N LEU A 228 5.11 -16.44 1.55
CA LEU A 228 5.18 -16.91 0.16
C LEU A 228 5.85 -15.85 -0.72
N HIS A 229 5.43 -14.59 -0.63
CA HIS A 229 6.04 -13.47 -1.35
C HIS A 229 7.45 -13.21 -0.86
N VAL A 230 7.64 -13.23 0.47
CA VAL A 230 8.92 -12.90 1.09
C VAL A 230 9.30 -13.96 2.12
N HIS A 231 10.47 -14.56 1.93
CA HIS A 231 11.02 -15.51 2.90
C HIS A 231 11.20 -14.84 4.27
N PRO A 232 10.89 -15.51 5.40
CA PRO A 232 10.97 -14.90 6.75
C PRO A 232 12.32 -14.29 7.11
N ALA A 233 13.43 -14.80 6.55
CA ALA A 233 14.75 -14.20 6.75
C ALA A 233 14.89 -12.83 6.05
N ALA A 234 14.32 -12.66 4.86
CA ALA A 234 14.32 -11.39 4.13
C ALA A 234 13.40 -10.36 4.80
N LEU A 235 12.26 -10.81 5.35
CA LEU A 235 11.39 -9.97 6.20
C LEU A 235 12.16 -9.42 7.41
N ARG A 236 12.85 -10.28 8.16
CA ARG A 236 13.68 -9.84 9.30
C ARG A 236 14.83 -8.93 8.90
N LEU A 237 15.37 -9.08 7.69
CA LEU A 237 16.39 -8.18 7.14
C LEU A 237 15.78 -6.80 6.87
N ALA A 238 14.65 -6.75 6.18
CA ALA A 238 13.93 -5.50 5.91
C ALA A 238 13.58 -4.77 7.22
N LEU A 239 13.09 -5.49 8.23
CA LEU A 239 12.73 -4.92 9.54
C LEU A 239 13.92 -4.26 10.26
N LYS A 240 15.14 -4.75 10.04
CA LYS A 240 16.36 -4.18 10.62
C LYS A 240 16.89 -2.98 9.83
N SER A 241 16.51 -2.86 8.56
CA SER A 241 17.16 -1.96 7.60
C SER A 241 16.28 -0.77 7.25
N VAL A 242 14.96 -0.95 7.16
CA VAL A 242 14.00 0.09 6.78
C VAL A 242 13.23 0.56 8.03
N PRO A 243 13.47 1.79 8.52
CA PRO A 243 12.85 2.27 9.77
C PRO A 243 11.32 2.35 9.70
N GLY A 244 10.79 2.77 8.55
CA GLY A 244 9.36 2.84 8.26
C GLY A 244 8.88 1.66 7.44
N LEU A 245 9.36 0.44 7.71
CA LEU A 245 8.79 -0.75 7.12
C LEU A 245 7.34 -0.92 7.61
N TYR A 246 6.41 -1.13 6.70
CA TYR A 246 5.02 -1.42 7.04
C TYR A 246 4.47 -2.57 6.20
N LEU A 247 3.42 -3.19 6.72
CA LEU A 247 2.84 -4.39 6.16
C LEU A 247 1.63 -4.03 5.31
N VAL A 248 1.52 -4.68 4.16
CA VAL A 248 0.35 -4.60 3.27
C VAL A 248 -0.13 -6.01 2.96
N THR A 249 -1.41 -6.15 2.63
CA THR A 249 -1.90 -7.47 2.22
C THR A 249 -1.59 -7.76 0.76
N ASP A 250 -1.62 -6.74 -0.10
CA ASP A 250 -1.67 -6.92 -1.55
C ASP A 250 -2.76 -7.94 -1.95
N ALA A 251 -3.86 -7.96 -1.17
CA ALA A 251 -4.91 -8.95 -1.34
C ALA A 251 -5.70 -8.64 -2.61
N VAL A 252 -6.05 -9.70 -3.34
CA VAL A 252 -6.88 -9.66 -4.55
C VAL A 252 -8.30 -10.15 -4.25
N ALA A 253 -9.18 -10.13 -5.26
CA ALA A 253 -10.57 -10.59 -5.15
C ALA A 253 -10.71 -11.99 -4.51
N ALA A 254 -9.73 -12.87 -4.68
CA ALA A 254 -9.74 -14.22 -4.11
C ALA A 254 -9.65 -14.27 -2.56
N ALA A 255 -9.22 -13.19 -1.89
CA ALA A 255 -9.12 -13.19 -0.43
C ALA A 255 -10.48 -13.43 0.23
N GLY A 256 -10.57 -14.40 1.14
CA GLY A 256 -11.84 -14.77 1.80
C GLY A 256 -12.80 -15.59 0.93
N MET A 257 -12.36 -16.04 -0.25
CA MET A 257 -13.16 -16.88 -1.15
C MET A 257 -12.69 -18.35 -1.13
N PRO A 258 -13.58 -19.32 -1.44
CA PRO A 258 -13.16 -20.70 -1.67
C PRO A 258 -12.26 -20.81 -2.91
N GLU A 259 -11.53 -21.92 -3.03
CA GLU A 259 -10.69 -22.21 -4.19
C GLU A 259 -11.48 -22.09 -5.51
N GLY A 260 -10.93 -21.36 -6.49
CA GLY A 260 -11.62 -21.03 -7.73
C GLY A 260 -10.86 -20.03 -8.60
N LEU A 261 -11.48 -19.64 -9.71
CA LEU A 261 -10.98 -18.58 -10.60
C LEU A 261 -11.64 -17.25 -10.24
N TYR A 262 -10.83 -16.21 -10.14
CA TYR A 262 -11.20 -14.84 -9.79
C TYR A 262 -10.42 -13.87 -10.65
#